data_AF-A0A7C3HCX2-F1
#
_entry.id   AF-A0A7C3HCX2-F1
#
_cell.length_a   1.000
_cell.length_b   1.000
_cell.length_c   1.000
_cell.angle_alpha   90.00
_cell.angle_beta   90.00
_cell.angle_gamma   90.00
#
_symmetry.space_group_name_H-M   'P 1'
#
loop_
_entity.id
_entity.type
_entity.pdbx_description
1 polymer ?
#
loop_
_entity_poly.entity_id
_entity_poly.type
_entity_poly.pdbx_seq_one_letter_code
_entity_poly.pdbx_strand_id
1 'polypeptide(L)'
;MAKKRWVIWSLVAVLTLVGVGVWGSGSSPQPVAAESAGVELAVYNQNLALVKDRRSLELNQGLNEVRFVDVASQIDPTSVHFRSLTDPAGTVVLEQNYEYDIVGAAKLLNKYVDQEIAVVTEDGQEYAGTLLSGSENVILQAA
;
A
#
# COMPACT_ATOMS: atom_id res chain seq x y z
N MET A 1 -54.01 50.59 14.70
CA MET A 1 -54.02 49.11 14.54
C MET A 1 -53.35 48.76 13.23
N ALA A 2 -52.17 48.11 13.24
CA ALA A 2 -51.68 47.13 12.25
C ALA A 2 -50.22 46.79 12.54
N LYS A 3 -49.96 45.50 12.76
CA LYS A 3 -48.68 44.83 13.06
C LYS A 3 -47.86 44.64 11.78
N LYS A 4 -46.51 44.60 11.87
CA LYS A 4 -45.65 43.49 11.37
C LYS A 4 -44.16 43.79 11.51
N ARG A 5 -43.42 43.10 12.41
CA ARG A 5 -42.63 41.86 12.17
C ARG A 5 -41.42 42.08 11.25
N TRP A 6 -40.38 42.76 11.74
CA TRP A 6 -39.08 42.82 11.05
C TRP A 6 -37.88 43.01 11.99
N VAL A 7 -37.91 42.40 13.19
CA VAL A 7 -36.78 42.46 14.15
C VAL A 7 -36.42 41.08 14.74
N ILE A 8 -37.16 40.01 14.42
CA ILE A 8 -36.98 38.70 15.07
C ILE A 8 -36.07 37.73 14.28
N TRP A 9 -35.65 38.05 13.05
CA TRP A 9 -34.81 37.13 12.26
C TRP A 9 -33.30 37.33 12.39
N SER A 10 -32.82 38.44 12.97
CA SER A 10 -31.38 38.72 13.06
C SER A 10 -30.71 38.21 14.33
N LEU A 11 -31.48 37.69 15.30
CA LEU A 11 -30.94 37.23 16.60
C LEU A 11 -30.97 35.71 16.78
N VAL A 12 -31.57 34.96 15.83
CA VAL A 12 -31.51 33.49 15.79
C VAL A 12 -30.28 33.00 15.00
N ALA A 13 -29.65 33.85 14.18
CA ALA A 13 -28.49 33.49 13.36
C ALA A 13 -27.13 33.54 14.11
N VAL A 14 -27.09 33.97 15.37
CA VAL A 14 -25.84 34.11 16.15
C VAL A 14 -25.72 33.06 17.28
N LEU A 15 -26.78 32.29 17.56
CA LEU A 15 -26.79 31.28 18.63
C LEU A 15 -26.85 29.83 18.12
N THR A 16 -26.30 29.56 16.94
CA THR A 16 -26.10 28.20 16.41
C THR A 16 -24.65 27.99 15.95
N LEU A 17 -23.68 28.55 16.68
CA LEU A 17 -22.25 28.38 16.39
C LEU A 17 -21.48 27.63 17.49
N VAL A 18 -22.17 26.95 18.40
CA VAL A 18 -21.53 26.10 19.42
C VAL A 18 -22.32 24.80 19.53
N GLY A 19 -21.83 23.75 18.86
CA GLY A 19 -22.35 22.41 19.09
C GLY A 19 -22.11 21.44 17.93
N VAL A 20 -21.14 20.55 18.14
CA VAL A 20 -20.98 19.22 17.50
C VAL A 20 -20.41 19.27 16.06
N GLY A 21 -19.28 18.67 15.74
CA GLY A 21 -18.43 17.76 16.50
C GLY A 21 -16.99 17.88 16.05
N VAL A 22 -16.10 17.64 17.00
CA VAL A 22 -14.70 17.28 16.75
C VAL A 22 -14.73 16.04 15.88
N TRP A 23 -14.61 16.23 14.57
CA TRP A 23 -14.25 15.14 13.68
C TRP A 23 -12.78 14.95 13.95
N GLY A 24 -12.47 13.91 14.72
CA GLY A 24 -11.11 13.45 14.90
C GLY A 24 -10.54 13.20 13.51
N SER A 25 -9.67 14.09 13.06
CA SER A 25 -8.75 13.81 11.98
C SER A 25 -7.82 12.72 12.48
N GLY A 26 -8.26 11.47 12.39
CA GLY A 26 -7.37 10.35 12.31
C GLY A 26 -6.54 10.58 11.06
N SER A 27 -5.37 11.19 11.23
CA SER A 27 -4.37 11.28 10.19
C SER A 27 -3.99 9.85 9.85
N SER A 28 -4.57 9.31 8.78
CA SER A 28 -4.05 8.09 8.16
C SER A 28 -2.56 8.33 7.92
N PRO A 29 -1.66 7.49 8.43
CA PRO A 29 -0.23 7.68 8.21
C PRO A 29 0.00 7.74 6.70
N GLN A 30 0.39 8.91 6.21
CA GLN A 30 0.79 9.05 4.81
C GLN A 30 2.17 8.42 4.68
N PRO A 31 2.39 7.54 3.69
CA PRO A 31 3.65 6.85 3.54
C PRO A 31 4.74 7.90 3.25
N VAL A 32 5.73 7.96 4.14
CA VAL A 32 6.92 8.79 3.91
C VAL A 32 7.82 8.04 2.94
N ALA A 33 8.11 8.68 1.80
CA ALA A 33 9.05 8.15 0.81
C ALA A 33 10.49 8.47 1.26
N ALA A 34 11.38 7.49 1.12
CA ALA A 34 12.77 7.64 1.55
C ALA A 34 13.66 8.24 0.44
N GLU A 35 14.54 9.18 0.79
CA GLU A 35 15.46 9.88 -0.10
C GLU A 35 16.81 9.13 -0.20
N SER A 36 17.27 8.78 -1.42
CA SER A 36 18.43 7.90 -1.63
C SER A 36 19.78 8.65 -1.60
N ALA A 37 20.73 8.13 -0.82
CA ALA A 37 22.08 8.67 -0.66
C ALA A 37 23.14 8.02 -1.58
N GLY A 38 22.72 7.21 -2.56
CA GLY A 38 23.60 6.53 -3.53
C GLY A 38 23.68 5.01 -3.33
N VAL A 39 23.97 4.29 -4.42
CA VAL A 39 23.98 2.82 -4.48
C VAL A 39 25.40 2.30 -4.67
N GLU A 40 25.88 1.43 -3.77
CA GLU A 40 27.11 0.65 -3.95
C GLU A 40 26.77 -0.79 -4.37
N LEU A 41 27.52 -1.35 -5.34
CA LEU A 41 27.31 -2.70 -5.86
C LEU A 41 28.62 -3.50 -5.88
N ALA A 42 28.58 -4.72 -5.34
CA ALA A 42 29.61 -5.73 -5.54
C ALA A 42 28.97 -7.03 -6.05
N VAL A 43 29.50 -7.59 -7.15
CA VAL A 43 28.94 -8.79 -7.80
C VAL A 43 29.85 -9.99 -7.56
N TYR A 44 29.26 -11.09 -7.09
CA TYR A 44 29.95 -12.36 -6.88
C TYR A 44 29.52 -13.37 -7.95
N ASN A 45 30.39 -14.33 -8.27
CA ASN A 45 30.17 -15.33 -9.31
C ASN A 45 29.15 -16.44 -8.96
N GLN A 46 28.36 -16.27 -7.89
CA GLN A 46 27.46 -17.28 -7.31
C GLN A 46 25.98 -16.82 -7.37
N ASN A 47 25.61 -16.03 -8.39
CA ASN A 47 24.29 -15.39 -8.47
C ASN A 47 23.95 -14.54 -7.23
N LEU A 48 24.97 -13.97 -6.59
CA LEU A 48 24.83 -13.12 -5.42
C LEU A 48 25.46 -11.77 -5.71
N ALA A 49 24.76 -10.71 -5.35
CA ALA A 49 25.29 -9.36 -5.36
C ALA A 49 25.06 -8.72 -4.00
N LEU A 50 26.06 -8.00 -3.50
CA LEU A 50 25.91 -7.13 -2.35
C LEU A 50 25.54 -5.74 -2.88
N VAL A 51 24.33 -5.29 -2.57
CA VAL A 51 23.85 -3.95 -2.87
C VAL A 51 23.71 -3.21 -1.56
N LYS A 52 24.34 -2.03 -1.44
CA LYS A 52 24.03 -1.10 -0.35
C LYS A 52 23.24 0.07 -0.93
N ASP A 53 21.98 0.12 -0.56
CA ASP A 53 21.11 1.27 -0.74
C ASP A 53 20.81 1.85 0.65
N ARG A 54 21.16 3.11 0.86
CA ARG A 54 20.84 3.84 2.09
C ARG A 54 19.92 4.97 1.74
N ARG A 55 18.77 5.01 2.40
CA ARG A 55 17.82 6.10 2.26
C ARG A 55 17.48 6.68 3.62
N SER A 56 17.33 8.00 3.67
CA SER A 56 16.90 8.73 4.86
C SER A 56 15.42 9.07 4.72
N LEU A 57 14.71 9.10 5.84
CA LEU A 57 13.29 9.45 5.90
C LEU A 57 12.99 10.14 7.23
N GLU A 58 12.05 11.06 7.20
CA GLU A 58 11.59 11.79 8.38
C GLU A 58 10.39 11.05 9.00
N LEU A 59 10.40 10.90 10.32
CA LEU A 59 9.31 10.25 11.05
C LEU A 59 8.54 11.27 11.88
N ASN A 60 7.22 11.13 11.91
CA ASN A 60 6.37 11.90 12.81
C ASN A 60 6.31 11.21 14.18
N GLN A 61 5.93 11.96 15.22
CA GLN A 61 5.64 11.32 16.51
C GLN A 61 4.43 10.38 16.39
N GLY A 62 4.55 9.18 16.98
CA GLY A 62 3.50 8.17 17.00
C GLY A 62 3.69 7.08 15.94
N LEU A 63 2.59 6.55 15.42
CA LEU A 63 2.59 5.45 14.46
C LEU A 63 2.90 5.97 13.06
N ASN A 64 3.89 5.37 12.40
CA ASN A 64 4.30 5.71 11.05
C ASN A 64 4.19 4.44 10.18
N GLU A 65 3.64 4.60 8.98
CA GLU A 65 3.73 3.62 7.92
C GLU A 65 4.79 4.11 6.93
N VAL A 66 5.81 3.28 6.66
CA VAL A 66 6.90 3.63 5.76
C VAL A 66 6.91 2.62 4.63
N ARG A 67 6.83 3.12 3.39
CA ARG A 67 6.90 2.29 2.18
C ARG A 67 8.24 2.47 1.50
N PHE A 68 9.07 1.43 1.58
CA PHE A 68 10.36 1.40 0.93
C PHE A 68 10.21 0.75 -0.46
N VAL A 69 9.84 1.56 -1.44
CA VAL A 69 9.57 1.13 -2.82
C VAL A 69 10.85 1.02 -3.65
N ASP A 70 10.74 0.43 -4.85
CA ASP A 70 11.85 0.26 -5.80
C ASP A 70 13.00 -0.58 -5.24
N VAL A 71 12.66 -1.68 -4.56
CA VAL A 71 13.60 -2.69 -4.08
C VAL A 71 13.77 -3.81 -5.10
N ALA A 72 14.94 -4.45 -5.09
CA ALA A 72 15.19 -5.59 -5.96
C ALA A 72 14.18 -6.72 -5.68
N SER A 73 13.68 -7.34 -6.76
CA SER A 73 12.72 -8.46 -6.69
C SER A 73 13.28 -9.71 -6.03
N GLN A 74 14.61 -9.87 -6.07
CA GLN A 74 15.34 -10.98 -5.48
C GLN A 74 16.09 -10.56 -4.21
N ILE A 75 15.69 -9.45 -3.57
CA ILE A 75 16.30 -9.03 -2.31
C ILE A 75 16.02 -10.08 -1.23
N ASP A 76 16.99 -10.34 -0.37
CA ASP A 76 16.73 -11.01 0.90
C ASP A 76 16.04 -10.02 1.85
N PRO A 77 14.75 -10.21 2.21
CA PRO A 77 14.01 -9.26 3.04
C PRO A 77 14.59 -9.11 4.44
N THR A 78 15.38 -10.09 4.92
CA THR A 78 16.06 -10.03 6.23
C THR A 78 17.27 -9.11 6.23
N SER A 79 17.78 -8.76 5.04
CA SER A 79 18.90 -7.82 4.88
C SER A 79 18.49 -6.34 5.03
N VAL A 80 17.18 -6.06 5.09
CA VAL A 80 16.65 -4.71 5.27
C VAL A 80 16.70 -4.36 6.76
N HIS A 81 17.43 -3.29 7.07
CA HIS A 81 17.60 -2.81 8.43
C HIS A 81 17.15 -1.36 8.56
N PHE A 82 16.28 -1.12 9.54
CA PHE A 82 15.90 0.22 9.96
C PHE A 82 16.63 0.59 11.26
N ARG A 83 17.11 1.83 11.33
CA ARG A 83 17.67 2.41 12.56
C ARG A 83 17.31 3.89 12.62
N SER A 84 16.70 4.31 13.72
CA SER A 84 16.52 5.73 14.00
C SER A 84 17.88 6.38 14.32
N LEU A 85 18.20 7.47 13.64
CA LEU A 85 19.42 8.25 13.86
C LEU A 85 19.22 9.33 14.94
N THR A 86 17.99 9.78 15.14
CA THR A 86 17.62 10.87 16.05
C THR A 86 17.12 10.38 17.40
N ASP A 87 16.42 9.24 17.45
CA ASP A 87 15.93 8.62 18.69
C ASP A 87 16.01 7.07 18.64
N PRO A 88 17.21 6.49 18.82
CA PRO A 88 17.40 5.03 18.76
C PRO A 88 16.74 4.23 19.87
N ALA A 89 16.41 4.86 21.01
CA ALA A 89 15.85 4.17 22.17
C ALA A 89 14.31 4.26 22.23
N GLY A 90 13.73 5.34 21.71
CA GLY A 90 12.28 5.55 21.67
C GLY A 90 11.61 5.10 20.37
N THR A 91 12.37 4.84 19.30
CA THR A 91 11.81 4.35 18.04
C THR A 91 11.92 2.82 17.95
N VAL A 92 10.79 2.15 17.73
CA VAL A 92 10.74 0.69 17.56
C VAL A 92 10.03 0.32 16.25
N VAL A 93 10.50 -0.75 15.61
CA VAL A 93 9.82 -1.36 14.46
C VAL A 93 8.82 -2.37 15.01
N LEU A 94 7.53 -2.13 14.73
CA LEU A 94 6.46 -3.04 15.15
C LEU A 94 6.29 -4.20 14.18
N GLU A 95 6.34 -3.89 12.89
CA GLU A 95 6.13 -4.85 11.80
C GLU A 95 7.02 -4.47 10.61
N GLN A 96 7.54 -5.49 9.91
CA GLN A 96 8.28 -5.34 8.67
C GLN A 96 7.84 -6.43 7.70
N ASN A 97 7.12 -6.02 6.66
CA ASN A 97 6.66 -6.90 5.60
C ASN A 97 7.41 -6.59 4.31
N TYR A 98 7.81 -7.65 3.60
CA TYR A 98 8.27 -7.55 2.23
C TYR A 98 7.15 -7.98 1.30
N GLU A 99 6.59 -6.99 0.60
CA GLU A 99 5.57 -7.22 -0.42
C GLU A 99 6.23 -7.18 -1.79
N TYR A 100 6.73 -8.33 -2.24
CA TYR A 100 7.00 -8.51 -3.67
C TYR A 100 5.69 -8.86 -4.36
N ASP A 101 5.29 -8.01 -5.30
CA ASP A 101 4.00 -8.09 -5.96
C ASP A 101 3.68 -9.52 -6.43
N ILE A 102 2.59 -10.03 -5.88
CA ILE A 102 2.04 -11.36 -6.14
C ILE A 102 1.11 -11.31 -7.38
N VAL A 103 1.02 -10.20 -8.11
CA VAL A 103 0.20 -10.12 -9.35
C VAL A 103 0.96 -10.45 -10.62
N GLY A 104 1.91 -11.39 -10.56
CA GLY A 104 2.23 -12.14 -11.78
C GLY A 104 0.94 -12.84 -12.23
N ALA A 105 0.55 -12.68 -13.50
CA ALA A 105 -0.67 -13.30 -14.05
C ALA A 105 -0.77 -14.78 -13.66
N ALA A 106 0.37 -15.48 -13.65
CA ALA A 106 0.49 -16.86 -13.20
C ALA A 106 0.15 -17.09 -11.72
N LYS A 107 0.62 -16.24 -10.80
CA LYS A 107 0.29 -16.33 -9.38
C LYS A 107 -1.18 -15.98 -9.11
N LEU A 108 -1.74 -15.05 -9.88
CA LEU A 108 -3.16 -14.71 -9.80
C LEU A 108 -4.01 -15.91 -10.25
N LEU A 109 -3.72 -16.47 -11.42
CA LEU A 109 -4.42 -17.67 -11.94
C LEU A 109 -4.26 -18.87 -11.00
N ASN A 110 -3.09 -19.07 -10.39
CA ASN A 110 -2.89 -20.14 -9.42
C ASN A 110 -3.84 -20.08 -8.21
N LYS A 111 -4.36 -18.89 -7.83
CA LYS A 111 -5.39 -18.80 -6.76
C LYS A 111 -6.75 -19.37 -7.18
N TYR A 112 -6.98 -19.53 -8.48
CA TYR A 112 -8.23 -20.00 -9.06
C TYR A 112 -8.15 -21.42 -9.63
N VAL A 113 -7.06 -22.15 -9.37
CA VAL A 113 -6.99 -23.59 -9.71
C VAL A 113 -8.13 -24.32 -9.00
N ASP A 114 -8.74 -25.27 -9.71
CA ASP A 114 -9.95 -26.01 -9.31
C ASP A 114 -11.22 -25.16 -9.21
N GLN A 115 -11.18 -23.89 -9.62
CA GLN A 115 -12.37 -23.04 -9.72
C GLN A 115 -12.80 -22.86 -11.18
N GLU A 116 -14.09 -22.58 -11.37
CA GLU A 116 -14.66 -22.24 -12.68
C GLU A 116 -14.30 -20.80 -13.04
N ILE A 117 -13.66 -20.61 -14.18
CA ILE A 117 -13.27 -19.31 -14.72
C ILE A 117 -13.67 -19.17 -16.18
N ALA A 118 -13.74 -17.92 -16.66
CA ALA A 118 -13.86 -17.60 -18.07
C ALA A 118 -12.61 -16.85 -18.55
N VAL A 119 -12.09 -17.24 -19.72
CA VAL A 119 -10.92 -16.64 -20.37
C VAL A 119 -11.35 -16.04 -21.70
N VAL A 120 -11.04 -14.77 -21.91
CA VAL A 120 -11.30 -14.08 -23.18
C VAL A 120 -9.98 -13.91 -23.93
N THR A 121 -9.90 -14.44 -25.14
CA THR A 121 -8.72 -14.30 -26.02
C THR A 121 -8.76 -12.98 -26.80
N GLU A 122 -7.63 -12.60 -27.41
CA GLU A 122 -7.51 -11.32 -28.14
C GLU A 122 -8.48 -11.17 -29.32
N ASP A 123 -8.94 -12.30 -29.87
CA ASP A 123 -9.96 -12.34 -30.92
C ASP A 123 -11.41 -12.25 -30.38
N GLY A 124 -11.57 -12.10 -29.07
CA GLY A 124 -12.85 -11.95 -28.38
C GLY A 124 -13.58 -13.26 -28.13
N GLN A 125 -12.97 -14.42 -28.39
CA GLN A 125 -13.55 -15.70 -28.04
C GLN A 125 -13.47 -15.95 -26.53
N GLU A 126 -14.55 -16.47 -25.95
CA GLU A 126 -14.65 -16.79 -24.53
C GLU A 126 -14.60 -18.31 -24.33
N TYR A 127 -13.74 -18.75 -23.41
CA TYR A 127 -13.59 -20.14 -22.99
C TYR A 127 -13.90 -20.25 -21.50
N ALA A 128 -14.92 -21.02 -21.13
CA ALA A 128 -15.31 -21.27 -19.75
C ALA A 128 -14.98 -22.71 -19.35
N GLY A 129 -14.52 -22.91 -18.12
CA GLY A 129 -14.21 -24.23 -17.58
C GLY A 129 -13.50 -24.18 -16.24
N THR A 130 -13.16 -25.34 -15.71
CA THR A 130 -12.37 -25.45 -14.47
C THR A 130 -10.89 -25.23 -14.79
N LEU A 131 -10.25 -24.30 -14.10
CA LEU A 131 -8.82 -24.05 -14.27
C LEU A 131 -8.01 -25.19 -13.65
N LEU A 132 -7.22 -25.89 -14.46
CA LEU A 132 -6.31 -26.93 -14.01
C LEU A 132 -4.88 -26.41 -13.77
N SER A 133 -4.46 -25.39 -14.52
CA SER A 133 -3.13 -24.79 -14.41
C SER A 133 -3.12 -23.37 -14.97
N GLY A 134 -2.39 -22.47 -14.31
CA GLY A 134 -2.17 -21.09 -14.77
C GLY A 134 -0.71 -20.64 -14.72
N SER A 135 0.26 -21.56 -14.57
CA SER A 135 1.67 -21.22 -14.35
C SER A 135 2.41 -20.81 -15.63
N GLU A 136 2.58 -21.74 -16.57
CA GLU A 136 3.21 -21.49 -17.88
C GLU A 136 2.18 -21.42 -19.02
N ASN A 137 1.15 -22.26 -18.94
CA ASN A 137 0.01 -22.30 -19.87
C ASN A 137 -1.29 -22.27 -19.07
N VAL A 138 -2.33 -21.68 -19.65
CA VAL A 138 -3.70 -21.75 -19.11
C VAL A 138 -4.36 -23.02 -19.62
N ILE A 139 -4.67 -23.95 -18.72
CA ILE A 139 -5.34 -25.21 -19.06
C ILE A 139 -6.73 -25.20 -18.43
N LEU A 140 -7.76 -25.29 -19.27
CA LEU A 140 -9.16 -25.39 -18.85
C LEU A 140 -9.69 -26.80 -19.11
N GLN A 141 -10.41 -27.36 -18.13
CA GLN A 141 -11.29 -28.48 -18.35
C GLN A 141 -12.67 -27.96 -18.74
N ALA A 142 -13.14 -28.35 -19.93
CA ALA A 142 -14.50 -28.05 -20.35
C ALA A 142 -15.51 -28.69 -19.38
N ALA A 143 -16.56 -27.95 -19.03
CA ALA A 143 -17.68 -28.44 -18.23
C ALA A 143 -18.50 -29.51 -18.97
#